data_AF-A0A1Q6WIA4-F1
#
_entry.id   AF-A0A1Q6WIA4-F1
#
_cell.length_a   1.000
_cell.length_b   1.000
_cell.length_c   1.000
_cell.angle_alpha   90.00
_cell.angle_beta   90.00
_cell.angle_gamma   90.00
#
_symmetry.space_group_name_H-M   'P 1'
#
loop_
_entity.id
_entity.type
_entity.pdbx_description
1 polymer ?
#
loop_
_entity_poly.entity_id
_entity_poly.type
_entity_poly.pdbx_seq_one_letter_code
_entity_poly.pdbx_strand_id
1 'polypeptide(L)'
;MRLIGPADPHPLEGMRRSADLLHEARERERAGCMPEAIEGYESAIAAAERSGDRTVLAEALRRLAVLRQHRDEAARARELCRRSYEVARQIGNDILAAEALNTIGGLDLATGSMEDARTAFLQALELGGTNPQLRARVEQNLGILANIQGDLEEAITRYARSLEAYRGSRDAQGCAIAYHNLGMVSADRELFDEADRYFRESRAIAERAGDAHLQALCLVNQAEVDAARQRFENARQNAEAALALFDQLGARGAKANAYRVIGVVYRETGRLALAESRLRSAIELAASAGSVLNEAEASRELALLYQGMGRNQDALRLLNTAYRLFRRLDARVDLVHVGGKVAELEGTYLALVRAWGQSIESSDSYTFGHCERVAQHAVAMARALGLAEEDETTVLLGAYLHDVGKVRVPHEILRKPGPFTREERELVEMHPIWGIELLANVEFPWDLKPIIRWHHERYDGSGYPDRLKGDEIPLAAQIVGILDVWDALTTARAHQPALPPAQALAEMTRCRGWWSPRVFAAFVTVIARDGRHVAPGHTTSPDSATHPAGDEGQARPPVRHARS
;
A
#
# COMPACT_ATOMS: atom_id res chain seq x y z
N MET A 1 -58.96 -68.73 17.48
CA MET A 1 -59.30 -67.30 17.39
C MET A 1 -58.00 -66.52 17.34
N ARG A 2 -57.55 -66.13 16.15
CA ARG A 2 -56.22 -65.53 15.93
C ARG A 2 -56.31 -64.00 15.98
N LEU A 3 -55.27 -63.44 16.60
CA LEU A 3 -54.92 -62.05 16.85
C LEU A 3 -55.07 -61.15 15.60
N ILE A 4 -55.73 -60.01 15.76
CA ILE A 4 -55.62 -58.87 14.86
C ILE A 4 -54.64 -57.91 15.54
N GLY A 5 -53.40 -57.84 15.04
CA GLY A 5 -52.42 -56.85 15.47
C GLY A 5 -52.76 -55.46 14.94
N PRO A 6 -52.29 -54.38 15.59
CA PRO A 6 -52.46 -53.02 15.09
C PRO A 6 -51.69 -52.85 13.78
N ALA A 7 -52.29 -52.15 12.82
CA ALA A 7 -51.67 -51.79 11.57
C ALA A 7 -50.39 -50.96 11.82
N ASP A 8 -49.30 -51.35 11.17
CA ASP A 8 -48.08 -50.55 11.08
C ASP A 8 -48.39 -49.17 10.48
N PRO A 9 -47.96 -48.06 11.12
CA PRO A 9 -47.95 -46.77 10.45
C PRO A 9 -46.85 -46.76 9.38
N HIS A 10 -47.23 -46.48 8.13
CA HIS A 10 -46.31 -46.20 7.03
C HIS A 10 -45.26 -45.13 7.45
N PRO A 11 -43.94 -45.37 7.33
CA PRO A 11 -42.91 -44.42 7.77
C PRO A 11 -42.57 -43.33 6.73
N LEU A 12 -43.54 -42.84 5.94
CA LEU A 12 -43.29 -41.83 4.90
C LEU A 12 -44.08 -40.51 5.07
N GLU A 13 -44.89 -40.37 6.11
CA GLU A 13 -45.57 -39.11 6.42
C GLU A 13 -44.70 -38.23 7.34
N GLY A 14 -43.84 -37.40 6.75
CA GLY A 14 -43.15 -36.32 7.48
C GLY A 14 -41.83 -35.83 6.88
N MET A 15 -41.23 -36.54 5.92
CA MET A 15 -39.94 -36.15 5.37
C MET A 15 -40.12 -35.19 4.19
N ARG A 16 -39.93 -33.88 4.44
CA ARG A 16 -39.94 -32.85 3.38
C ARG A 16 -38.87 -33.18 2.34
N ARG A 17 -39.19 -33.02 1.04
CA ARG A 17 -38.24 -33.27 -0.04
C ARG A 17 -37.14 -32.21 -0.03
N SER A 18 -35.92 -32.60 -0.35
CA SER A 18 -34.75 -31.72 -0.48
C SER A 18 -35.03 -30.51 -1.37
N ALA A 19 -35.72 -30.72 -2.50
CA ALA A 19 -36.09 -29.66 -3.44
C ALA A 19 -37.05 -28.61 -2.86
N ASP A 20 -38.01 -29.02 -2.04
CA ASP A 20 -38.98 -28.11 -1.42
C ASP A 20 -38.28 -27.19 -0.41
N LEU A 21 -37.39 -27.76 0.41
CA LEU A 21 -36.56 -27.01 1.36
C LEU A 21 -35.64 -26.03 0.65
N LEU A 22 -35.02 -26.44 -0.47
CA LEU A 22 -34.19 -25.54 -1.28
C LEU A 22 -35.01 -24.37 -1.84
N HIS A 23 -36.22 -24.63 -2.31
CA HIS A 23 -37.10 -23.59 -2.84
C HIS A 23 -37.51 -22.60 -1.74
N GLU A 24 -37.95 -23.09 -0.57
CA GLU A 24 -38.27 -22.27 0.59
C GLU A 24 -37.07 -21.41 1.03
N ALA A 25 -35.86 -21.98 1.07
CA ALA A 25 -34.65 -21.25 1.41
C ALA A 25 -34.37 -20.09 0.43
N ARG A 26 -34.58 -20.29 -0.88
CA ARG A 26 -34.45 -19.23 -1.89
C ARG A 26 -35.48 -18.13 -1.76
N GLU A 27 -36.72 -18.47 -1.38
CA GLU A 27 -37.76 -17.48 -1.12
C GLU A 27 -37.41 -16.64 0.12
N ARG A 28 -36.89 -17.28 1.18
CA ARG A 28 -36.38 -16.56 2.37
C ARG A 28 -35.20 -15.67 2.06
N GLU A 29 -34.25 -16.15 1.25
CA GLU A 29 -33.12 -15.35 0.76
C GLU A 29 -33.61 -14.12 -0.01
N ARG A 30 -34.54 -14.31 -0.97
CA ARG A 30 -35.14 -13.21 -1.74
C ARG A 30 -35.94 -12.23 -0.88
N ALA A 31 -36.55 -12.70 0.20
CA ALA A 31 -37.25 -11.87 1.18
C ALA A 31 -36.31 -11.14 2.16
N GLY A 32 -34.99 -11.38 2.10
CA GLY A 32 -34.01 -10.77 3.02
C GLY A 32 -33.99 -11.40 4.41
N CYS A 33 -34.70 -12.51 4.64
CA CYS A 33 -34.73 -13.25 5.90
C CYS A 33 -33.46 -14.12 6.03
N MET A 34 -32.31 -13.48 6.25
CA MET A 34 -31.00 -14.15 6.19
C MET A 34 -30.81 -15.30 7.19
N PRO A 35 -31.20 -15.19 8.48
CA PRO A 35 -31.12 -16.32 9.42
C PRO A 35 -31.93 -17.53 8.95
N GLU A 36 -33.17 -17.30 8.51
CA GLU A 36 -34.09 -18.33 8.05
C GLU A 36 -33.65 -18.94 6.72
N ALA A 37 -33.03 -18.15 5.84
CA ALA A 37 -32.44 -18.64 4.61
C ALA A 37 -31.27 -19.59 4.89
N ILE A 38 -30.39 -19.24 5.84
CA ILE A 38 -29.27 -20.08 6.26
C ILE A 38 -29.78 -21.41 6.83
N GLU A 39 -30.71 -21.37 7.78
CA GLU A 39 -31.32 -22.58 8.36
C GLU A 39 -32.03 -23.43 7.28
N GLY A 40 -32.69 -22.77 6.34
CA GLY A 40 -33.31 -23.41 5.18
C GLY A 40 -32.30 -24.14 4.30
N TYR A 41 -31.17 -23.50 3.97
CA TYR A 41 -30.11 -24.14 3.18
C TYR A 41 -29.44 -25.29 3.94
N GLU A 42 -29.17 -25.15 5.23
CA GLU A 42 -28.64 -26.23 6.07
C GLU A 42 -29.59 -27.44 6.12
N SER A 43 -30.89 -27.17 6.24
CA SER A 43 -31.93 -28.21 6.20
C SER A 43 -32.01 -28.89 4.83
N ALA A 44 -31.91 -28.12 3.74
CA ALA A 44 -31.90 -28.64 2.37
C ALA A 44 -30.67 -29.52 2.12
N ILE A 45 -29.49 -29.12 2.61
CA ILE A 45 -28.25 -29.90 2.55
C ILE A 45 -28.43 -31.23 3.27
N ALA A 46 -28.89 -31.21 4.53
CA ALA A 46 -29.06 -32.44 5.32
C ALA A 46 -30.11 -33.39 4.70
N ALA A 47 -31.18 -32.85 4.12
CA ALA A 47 -32.17 -33.66 3.41
C ALA A 47 -31.61 -34.26 2.11
N ALA A 48 -30.83 -33.50 1.35
CA ALA A 48 -30.21 -33.94 0.11
C ALA A 48 -29.14 -35.01 0.33
N GLU A 49 -28.34 -34.89 1.40
CA GLU A 49 -27.37 -35.93 1.81
C GLU A 49 -28.07 -37.26 2.15
N ARG A 50 -29.23 -37.20 2.83
CA ARG A 50 -30.02 -38.40 3.16
C ARG A 50 -30.70 -39.02 1.94
N SER A 51 -31.24 -38.21 1.04
CA SER A 51 -31.94 -38.69 -0.15
C SER A 51 -31.01 -39.07 -1.31
N GLY A 52 -29.75 -38.64 -1.27
CA GLY A 52 -28.79 -38.80 -2.36
C GLY A 52 -28.99 -37.80 -3.51
N ASP A 53 -29.79 -36.75 -3.32
CA ASP A 53 -30.06 -35.71 -4.32
C ASP A 53 -28.87 -34.76 -4.48
N ARG A 54 -27.90 -35.19 -5.30
CA ARG A 54 -26.64 -34.45 -5.52
C ARG A 54 -26.83 -33.09 -6.22
N THR A 55 -27.89 -32.92 -7.01
CA THR A 55 -28.17 -31.64 -7.69
C THR A 55 -28.58 -30.58 -6.66
N VAL A 56 -29.53 -30.89 -5.79
CA VAL A 56 -29.94 -30.00 -4.69
C VAL A 56 -28.78 -29.75 -3.74
N LEU A 57 -28.02 -30.79 -3.40
CA LEU A 57 -26.86 -30.67 -2.52
C LEU A 57 -25.83 -29.67 -3.05
N ALA A 58 -25.45 -29.79 -4.33
CA ALA A 58 -24.48 -28.88 -4.94
C ALA A 58 -24.95 -27.42 -4.90
N GLU A 59 -26.22 -27.15 -5.26
CA GLU A 59 -26.73 -25.78 -5.25
C GLU A 59 -26.87 -25.21 -3.84
N ALA A 60 -27.41 -25.98 -2.89
CA ALA A 60 -27.62 -25.54 -1.51
C ALA A 60 -26.28 -25.19 -0.84
N LEU A 61 -25.24 -26.01 -1.05
CA LEU A 61 -23.88 -25.73 -0.56
C LEU A 61 -23.33 -24.42 -1.10
N ARG A 62 -23.45 -24.17 -2.42
CA ARG A 62 -22.97 -22.94 -3.06
C ARG A 62 -23.68 -21.70 -2.52
N ARG A 63 -25.01 -21.76 -2.39
CA ARG A 63 -25.80 -20.63 -1.88
C ARG A 63 -25.51 -20.34 -0.41
N LEU A 64 -25.37 -21.38 0.41
CA LEU A 64 -24.96 -21.22 1.80
C LEU A 64 -23.56 -20.59 1.91
N ALA A 65 -22.63 -20.95 1.02
CA ALA A 65 -21.30 -20.35 0.99
C ALA A 65 -21.35 -18.82 0.82
N VAL A 66 -22.17 -18.32 -0.11
CA VAL A 66 -22.37 -16.88 -0.33
C VAL A 66 -22.91 -16.20 0.94
N LEU A 67 -23.90 -16.80 1.61
CA LEU A 67 -24.46 -16.21 2.84
C LEU A 67 -23.47 -16.22 4.01
N ARG A 68 -22.59 -17.22 4.10
CA ARG A 68 -21.56 -17.34 5.14
C ARG A 68 -20.39 -16.38 4.92
N GLN A 69 -20.11 -16.00 3.67
CA GLN A 69 -19.10 -14.97 3.36
C GLN A 69 -19.38 -13.65 4.08
N HIS A 70 -20.65 -13.22 4.12
CA HIS A 70 -21.06 -11.97 4.76
C HIS A 70 -20.94 -11.96 6.29
N ARG A 71 -20.49 -13.06 6.91
CA ARG A 71 -20.32 -13.23 8.37
C ARG A 71 -18.87 -13.47 8.79
N ASP A 72 -17.91 -13.13 7.94
CA ASP A 72 -16.46 -13.29 8.22
C ASP A 72 -16.04 -14.77 8.38
N GLU A 73 -16.84 -15.71 7.86
CA GLU A 73 -16.54 -17.15 7.83
C GLU A 73 -15.91 -17.56 6.49
N ALA A 74 -14.95 -16.78 5.96
CA ALA A 74 -14.40 -16.95 4.61
C ALA A 74 -13.84 -18.36 4.34
N ALA A 75 -13.14 -18.94 5.32
CA ALA A 75 -12.61 -20.31 5.20
C ALA A 75 -13.73 -21.36 5.05
N ARG A 76 -14.83 -21.19 5.78
CA ARG A 76 -15.99 -22.09 5.71
C ARG A 76 -16.75 -21.93 4.41
N ALA A 77 -16.91 -20.68 3.94
CA ALA A 77 -17.51 -20.39 2.65
C ALA A 77 -16.73 -21.09 1.51
N ARG A 78 -15.39 -21.00 1.52
CA ARG A 78 -14.54 -21.66 0.52
C ARG A 78 -14.70 -23.18 0.54
N GLU A 79 -14.76 -23.79 1.72
CA GLU A 79 -14.96 -25.25 1.84
C GLU A 79 -16.34 -25.70 1.33
N LEU A 80 -17.41 -24.94 1.63
CA LEU A 80 -18.75 -25.21 1.11
C LEU A 80 -18.79 -25.14 -0.42
N CYS A 81 -18.16 -24.12 -1.01
CA CYS A 81 -18.04 -23.99 -2.46
C CYS A 81 -17.21 -25.12 -3.10
N ARG A 82 -16.13 -25.55 -2.46
CA ARG A 82 -15.31 -26.68 -2.93
C ARG A 82 -16.11 -27.98 -2.94
N ARG A 83 -16.86 -28.28 -1.86
CA ARG A 83 -17.80 -29.41 -1.83
C ARG A 83 -18.87 -29.29 -2.92
N SER A 84 -19.43 -28.10 -3.13
CA SER A 84 -20.41 -27.87 -4.20
C SER A 84 -19.83 -28.22 -5.58
N TYR A 85 -18.62 -27.75 -5.87
CA TYR A 85 -17.92 -28.04 -7.12
C TYR A 85 -17.67 -29.55 -7.29
N GLU A 86 -17.15 -30.22 -6.26
CA GLU A 86 -16.88 -31.66 -6.30
C GLU A 86 -18.15 -32.48 -6.56
N VAL A 87 -19.24 -32.17 -5.87
CA VAL A 87 -20.54 -32.84 -6.08
C VAL A 87 -21.04 -32.61 -7.50
N ALA A 88 -20.94 -31.39 -8.03
CA ALA A 88 -21.35 -31.08 -9.40
C ALA A 88 -20.52 -31.84 -10.45
N ARG A 89 -19.20 -31.97 -10.25
CA ARG A 89 -18.32 -32.76 -11.14
C ARG A 89 -18.65 -34.26 -11.08
N GLN A 90 -18.95 -34.80 -9.90
CA GLN A 90 -19.33 -36.22 -9.75
C GLN A 90 -20.60 -36.60 -10.52
N ILE A 91 -21.53 -35.66 -10.69
CA ILE A 91 -22.76 -35.88 -11.47
C ILE A 91 -22.64 -35.42 -12.93
N GLY A 92 -21.46 -34.96 -13.37
CA GLY A 92 -21.23 -34.49 -14.74
C GLY A 92 -22.03 -33.24 -15.10
N ASN A 93 -22.39 -32.39 -14.12
CA ASN A 93 -23.13 -31.15 -14.36
C ASN A 93 -22.18 -29.95 -14.45
N ASP A 94 -21.75 -29.64 -15.67
CA ASP A 94 -20.77 -28.57 -15.92
C ASP A 94 -21.29 -27.18 -15.57
N ILE A 95 -22.60 -26.92 -15.69
CA ILE A 95 -23.20 -25.62 -15.31
C ILE A 95 -23.10 -25.41 -13.80
N LEU A 96 -23.48 -26.40 -12.99
CA LEU A 96 -23.37 -26.29 -11.53
C LEU A 96 -21.91 -26.20 -11.07
N ALA A 97 -21.01 -26.94 -11.71
CA ALA A 97 -19.59 -26.86 -11.43
C ALA A 97 -19.05 -25.45 -11.73
N ALA A 98 -19.45 -24.87 -12.86
CA ALA A 98 -19.08 -23.51 -13.25
C ALA A 98 -19.69 -22.44 -12.34
N GLU A 99 -20.93 -22.61 -11.85
CA GLU A 99 -21.50 -21.70 -10.84
C GLU A 99 -20.72 -21.74 -9.51
N ALA A 100 -20.28 -22.93 -9.09
CA ALA A 100 -19.45 -23.09 -7.91
C ALA A 100 -18.09 -22.39 -8.10
N LEU A 101 -17.43 -22.57 -9.24
CA LEU A 101 -16.18 -21.89 -9.59
C LEU A 101 -16.33 -20.37 -9.64
N ASN A 102 -17.42 -19.85 -10.23
CA ASN A 102 -17.69 -18.42 -10.22
C ASN A 102 -17.86 -17.87 -8.79
N THR A 103 -18.42 -18.67 -7.88
CA THR A 103 -18.55 -18.28 -6.47
C THR A 103 -17.18 -18.31 -5.76
N ILE A 104 -16.36 -19.33 -6.02
CA ILE A 104 -14.97 -19.42 -5.54
C ILE A 104 -14.18 -18.19 -6.00
N GLY A 105 -14.24 -17.85 -7.29
CA GLY A 105 -13.55 -16.68 -7.80
C GLY A 105 -14.00 -15.38 -7.16
N GLY A 106 -15.30 -15.24 -6.85
CA GLY A 106 -15.82 -14.08 -6.11
C GLY A 106 -15.28 -13.98 -4.67
N LEU A 107 -15.14 -15.12 -3.99
CA LEU A 107 -14.54 -15.19 -2.65
C LEU A 107 -13.05 -14.82 -2.69
N ASP A 108 -12.34 -15.33 -3.69
CA ASP A 108 -10.91 -15.07 -3.88
C ASP A 108 -10.66 -13.59 -4.23
N LEU A 109 -11.51 -13.00 -5.08
CA LEU A 109 -11.48 -11.57 -5.40
C LEU A 109 -11.69 -10.71 -4.14
N ALA A 110 -12.69 -11.03 -3.32
CA ALA A 110 -12.98 -10.31 -2.08
C ALA A 110 -11.82 -10.40 -1.06
N THR A 111 -11.11 -11.52 -1.05
CA THR A 111 -9.93 -11.73 -0.18
C THR A 111 -8.62 -11.29 -0.83
N GLY A 112 -8.66 -10.69 -2.03
CA GLY A 112 -7.47 -10.21 -2.73
C GLY A 112 -6.56 -11.30 -3.31
N SER A 113 -7.04 -12.55 -3.44
CA SER A 113 -6.34 -13.62 -4.16
C SER A 113 -6.61 -13.51 -5.67
N MET A 114 -5.99 -12.53 -6.33
CA MET A 114 -6.33 -12.17 -7.72
C MET A 114 -6.09 -13.28 -8.75
N GLU A 115 -4.95 -13.97 -8.67
CA GLU A 115 -4.63 -15.06 -9.61
C GLU A 115 -5.55 -16.28 -9.45
N ASP A 116 -5.90 -16.63 -8.21
CA ASP A 116 -6.85 -17.71 -7.92
C ASP A 116 -8.24 -17.33 -8.44
N ALA A 117 -8.67 -16.09 -8.21
CA ALA A 117 -9.93 -15.56 -8.70
C ALA A 117 -10.02 -15.62 -10.23
N ARG A 118 -8.98 -15.12 -10.92
CA ARG A 118 -8.86 -15.18 -12.38
C ARG A 118 -8.96 -16.61 -12.89
N THR A 119 -8.22 -17.53 -12.27
CA THR A 119 -8.20 -18.95 -12.64
C THR A 119 -9.60 -19.56 -12.52
N ALA A 120 -10.27 -19.33 -11.38
CA ALA A 120 -11.62 -19.85 -11.13
C ALA A 120 -12.65 -19.29 -12.13
N PHE A 121 -12.59 -18.00 -12.45
CA PHE A 121 -13.48 -17.39 -13.43
C PHE A 121 -13.25 -17.92 -14.85
N LEU A 122 -11.99 -18.07 -15.28
CA LEU A 122 -11.68 -18.62 -16.61
C LEU A 122 -12.15 -20.08 -16.74
N GLN A 123 -11.95 -20.89 -15.70
CA GLN A 123 -12.48 -22.27 -15.66
C GLN A 123 -14.02 -22.31 -15.65
N ALA A 124 -14.67 -21.38 -14.94
CA ALA A 124 -16.13 -21.26 -14.98
C ALA A 124 -16.64 -20.92 -16.39
N LEU A 125 -15.93 -20.04 -17.10
CA LEU A 125 -16.27 -19.67 -18.47
C LEU A 125 -16.07 -20.83 -19.45
N GLU A 126 -15.00 -21.61 -19.27
CA GLU A 126 -14.72 -22.80 -20.09
C GLU A 126 -15.78 -23.89 -19.91
N LEU A 127 -16.16 -24.19 -18.66
CA LEU A 127 -17.12 -25.24 -18.34
C LEU A 127 -18.58 -24.84 -18.63
N GLY A 128 -18.95 -23.59 -18.33
CA GLY A 128 -20.35 -23.15 -18.29
C GLY A 128 -20.69 -21.96 -19.19
N GLY A 129 -19.74 -21.46 -19.99
CA GLY A 129 -19.90 -20.23 -20.77
C GLY A 129 -20.94 -20.28 -21.88
N THR A 130 -21.49 -21.45 -22.20
CA THR A 130 -22.63 -21.59 -23.12
C THR A 130 -23.94 -21.12 -22.50
N ASN A 131 -24.05 -21.10 -21.16
CA ASN A 131 -25.20 -20.53 -20.46
C ASN A 131 -25.08 -18.99 -20.43
N PRO A 132 -26.02 -18.24 -21.06
CA PRO A 132 -25.89 -16.79 -21.19
C PRO A 132 -25.83 -16.04 -19.85
N GLN A 133 -26.64 -16.43 -18.86
CA GLN A 133 -26.69 -15.77 -17.56
C GLN A 133 -25.42 -16.01 -16.74
N LEU A 134 -24.89 -17.24 -16.77
CA LEU A 134 -23.62 -17.55 -16.12
C LEU A 134 -22.47 -16.83 -16.81
N ARG A 135 -22.40 -16.88 -18.14
CA ARG A 135 -21.41 -16.13 -18.92
C ARG A 135 -21.42 -14.65 -18.56
N ALA A 136 -22.61 -14.03 -18.49
CA ALA A 136 -22.74 -12.62 -18.16
C ALA A 136 -22.10 -12.28 -16.80
N ARG A 137 -22.38 -13.08 -15.75
CA ARG A 137 -21.80 -12.92 -14.40
C ARG A 137 -20.29 -13.15 -14.37
N VAL A 138 -19.80 -14.17 -15.07
CA VAL A 138 -18.37 -14.51 -15.11
C VAL A 138 -17.57 -13.44 -15.85
N GLU A 139 -18.05 -13.00 -17.02
CA GLU A 139 -17.43 -11.91 -17.78
C GLU A 139 -17.44 -10.61 -16.97
N GLN A 140 -18.52 -10.33 -16.23
CA GLN A 140 -18.58 -9.18 -15.31
C GLN A 140 -17.48 -9.25 -14.23
N ASN A 141 -17.32 -10.39 -13.59
CA ASN A 141 -16.32 -10.58 -12.53
C ASN A 141 -14.88 -10.48 -13.08
N LEU A 142 -14.62 -11.03 -14.27
CA LEU A 142 -13.34 -10.84 -14.97
C LEU A 142 -13.08 -9.37 -15.32
N GLY A 143 -14.14 -8.63 -15.69
CA GLY A 143 -14.05 -7.19 -15.92
C GLY A 143 -13.69 -6.42 -14.65
N ILE A 144 -14.31 -6.74 -13.50
CA ILE A 144 -13.96 -6.13 -12.19
C ILE A 144 -12.49 -6.39 -11.86
N LEU A 145 -12.03 -7.62 -12.03
CA LEU A 145 -10.65 -7.99 -11.77
C LEU A 145 -9.69 -7.21 -12.69
N ALA A 146 -9.99 -7.14 -13.99
CA ALA A 146 -9.19 -6.37 -14.95
C ALA A 146 -9.17 -4.88 -14.59
N ASN A 147 -10.30 -4.30 -14.16
CA ASN A 147 -10.38 -2.90 -13.75
C ASN A 147 -9.49 -2.62 -12.54
N ILE A 148 -9.57 -3.44 -11.49
CA ILE A 148 -8.74 -3.33 -10.29
C ILE A 148 -7.25 -3.40 -10.65
N GLN A 149 -6.87 -4.27 -11.59
CA GLN A 149 -5.48 -4.41 -12.04
C GLN A 149 -5.03 -3.31 -13.02
N GLY A 150 -5.92 -2.38 -13.39
CA GLY A 150 -5.67 -1.29 -14.32
C GLY A 150 -5.63 -1.69 -15.79
N ASP A 151 -6.09 -2.89 -16.16
CA ASP A 151 -6.28 -3.30 -17.56
C ASP A 151 -7.65 -2.83 -18.07
N LEU A 152 -7.75 -1.52 -18.30
CA LEU A 152 -9.02 -0.85 -18.60
C LEU A 152 -9.63 -1.29 -19.94
N GLU A 153 -8.80 -1.64 -20.94
CA GLU A 153 -9.28 -2.12 -22.24
C GLU A 153 -9.87 -3.54 -22.15
N GLU A 154 -9.22 -4.42 -21.40
CA GLU A 154 -9.79 -5.75 -21.12
C GLU A 154 -11.08 -5.61 -20.28
N ALA A 155 -11.10 -4.74 -19.27
CA ALA A 155 -12.28 -4.50 -18.45
C ALA A 155 -13.49 -4.06 -19.31
N ILE A 156 -13.32 -3.10 -20.21
CA ILE A 156 -14.37 -2.67 -21.15
C ILE A 156 -14.83 -3.83 -22.02
N THR A 157 -13.90 -4.61 -22.58
CA THR A 157 -14.22 -5.77 -23.43
C THR A 157 -15.07 -6.79 -22.69
N ARG A 158 -14.72 -7.07 -21.43
CA ARG A 158 -15.42 -8.00 -20.55
C ARG A 158 -16.81 -7.50 -20.16
N TYR A 159 -16.93 -6.23 -19.77
CA TYR A 159 -18.23 -5.63 -19.45
C TYR A 159 -19.15 -5.54 -20.67
N ALA A 160 -18.62 -5.27 -21.86
CA ALA A 160 -19.39 -5.27 -23.10
C ALA A 160 -19.98 -6.66 -23.40
N ARG A 161 -19.17 -7.72 -23.27
CA ARG A 161 -19.63 -9.12 -23.40
C ARG A 161 -20.68 -9.48 -22.35
N SER A 162 -20.49 -9.03 -21.11
CA SER A 162 -21.47 -9.21 -20.04
C SER A 162 -22.80 -8.54 -20.36
N LEU A 163 -22.77 -7.28 -20.81
CA LEU A 163 -23.95 -6.52 -21.21
C LEU A 163 -24.69 -7.18 -22.39
N GLU A 164 -23.95 -7.66 -23.40
CA GLU A 164 -24.53 -8.39 -24.54
C GLU A 164 -25.27 -9.66 -24.07
N ALA A 165 -24.64 -10.44 -23.18
CA ALA A 165 -25.24 -11.66 -22.64
C ALA A 165 -26.48 -11.39 -21.77
N TYR A 166 -26.49 -10.32 -20.97
CA TYR A 166 -27.67 -9.89 -20.21
C TYR A 166 -28.80 -9.38 -21.12
N ARG A 167 -28.48 -8.64 -22.18
CA ARG A 167 -29.48 -8.23 -23.19
C ARG A 167 -30.09 -9.43 -23.90
N GLY A 168 -29.27 -10.39 -24.30
CA GLY A 168 -29.72 -11.63 -24.92
C GLY A 168 -30.64 -12.46 -24.03
N SER A 169 -30.40 -12.45 -22.71
CA SER A 169 -31.25 -13.13 -21.72
C SER A 169 -32.43 -12.29 -21.21
N ARG A 170 -32.58 -11.03 -21.67
CA ARG A 170 -33.58 -10.05 -21.21
C ARG A 170 -33.53 -9.78 -19.70
N ASP A 171 -32.34 -9.87 -19.12
CA ASP A 171 -32.09 -9.55 -17.72
C ASP A 171 -31.78 -8.05 -17.58
N ALA A 172 -32.82 -7.27 -17.27
CA ALA A 172 -32.69 -5.83 -17.08
C ALA A 172 -31.77 -5.49 -15.89
N GLN A 173 -31.84 -6.26 -14.81
CA GLN A 173 -31.06 -6.03 -13.61
C GLN A 173 -29.56 -6.25 -13.90
N GLY A 174 -29.23 -7.35 -14.57
CA GLY A 174 -27.86 -7.61 -15.03
C GLY A 174 -27.34 -6.52 -15.97
N CYS A 175 -28.18 -6.01 -16.89
CA CYS A 175 -27.81 -4.87 -17.73
C CYS A 175 -27.47 -3.62 -16.91
N ALA A 176 -28.26 -3.31 -15.87
CA ALA A 176 -28.00 -2.16 -15.00
C ALA A 176 -26.63 -2.25 -14.32
N ILE A 177 -26.26 -3.44 -13.83
CA ILE A 177 -24.96 -3.66 -13.19
C ILE A 177 -23.83 -3.56 -14.22
N ALA A 178 -23.99 -4.12 -15.42
CA ALA A 178 -23.01 -4.01 -16.48
C ALA A 178 -22.79 -2.55 -16.92
N TYR A 179 -23.86 -1.75 -17.01
CA TYR A 179 -23.75 -0.31 -17.25
C TYR A 179 -23.02 0.42 -16.12
N HIS A 180 -23.32 0.10 -14.88
CA HIS A 180 -22.62 0.71 -13.74
C HIS A 180 -21.11 0.48 -13.83
N ASN A 181 -20.69 -0.75 -14.12
CA ASN A 181 -19.28 -1.10 -14.27
C ASN A 181 -18.62 -0.45 -15.49
N LEU A 182 -19.33 -0.36 -16.62
CA LEU A 182 -18.88 0.42 -17.78
C LEU A 182 -18.69 1.90 -17.42
N GLY A 183 -19.56 2.45 -16.58
CA GLY A 183 -19.43 3.80 -16.05
C GLY A 183 -18.15 3.98 -15.21
N MET A 184 -17.84 3.02 -14.34
CA MET A 184 -16.62 3.04 -13.53
C MET A 184 -15.35 3.03 -14.39
N VAL A 185 -15.22 2.07 -15.31
CA VAL A 185 -14.03 2.00 -16.16
C VAL A 185 -13.92 3.20 -17.11
N SER A 186 -15.04 3.77 -17.56
CA SER A 186 -15.03 5.04 -18.31
C SER A 186 -14.55 6.20 -17.45
N ALA A 187 -14.91 6.25 -16.16
CA ALA A 187 -14.41 7.27 -15.23
C ALA A 187 -12.90 7.11 -14.97
N ASP A 188 -12.42 5.88 -14.82
CA ASP A 188 -10.98 5.57 -14.65
C ASP A 188 -10.15 5.95 -15.88
N ARG A 189 -10.78 6.01 -17.07
CA ARG A 189 -10.20 6.54 -18.32
C ARG A 189 -10.37 8.05 -18.50
N GLU A 190 -10.95 8.74 -17.51
CA GLU A 190 -11.32 10.16 -17.57
C GLU A 190 -12.34 10.51 -18.68
N LEU A 191 -13.07 9.52 -19.20
CA LEU A 191 -14.17 9.68 -20.16
C LEU A 191 -15.46 10.02 -19.42
N PHE A 192 -15.44 11.13 -18.70
CA PHE A 192 -16.47 11.47 -17.72
C PHE A 192 -17.88 11.65 -18.29
N ASP A 193 -18.03 12.13 -19.54
CA ASP A 193 -19.36 12.24 -20.18
C ASP A 193 -19.96 10.87 -20.50
N GLU A 194 -19.11 9.92 -20.88
CA GLU A 194 -19.52 8.55 -21.12
C GLU A 194 -19.85 7.85 -19.81
N ALA A 195 -19.04 8.05 -18.76
CA ALA A 195 -19.31 7.56 -17.42
C ALA A 195 -20.68 8.04 -16.91
N ASP A 196 -20.95 9.35 -17.00
CA ASP A 196 -22.23 9.94 -16.60
C ASP A 196 -23.43 9.38 -17.37
N ARG A 197 -23.24 9.05 -18.65
CA ARG A 197 -24.27 8.40 -19.46
C ARG A 197 -24.56 6.99 -18.93
N TYR A 198 -23.53 6.19 -18.70
CA TYR A 198 -23.70 4.82 -18.20
C TYR A 198 -24.29 4.79 -16.78
N PHE A 199 -23.87 5.66 -15.88
CA PHE A 199 -24.47 5.76 -14.54
C PHE A 199 -25.95 6.16 -14.60
N ARG A 200 -26.34 7.08 -15.50
CA ARG A 200 -27.75 7.43 -15.71
C ARG A 200 -28.56 6.25 -16.27
N GLU A 201 -28.03 5.52 -17.25
CA GLU A 201 -28.68 4.33 -17.79
C GLU A 201 -28.87 3.25 -16.71
N SER A 202 -27.83 2.96 -15.94
CA SER A 202 -27.87 2.03 -14.81
C SER A 202 -28.92 2.44 -13.76
N ARG A 203 -28.85 3.70 -13.30
CA ARG A 203 -29.74 4.22 -12.26
C ARG A 203 -31.20 4.22 -12.69
N ALA A 204 -31.49 4.57 -13.95
CA ALA A 204 -32.85 4.53 -14.48
C ALA A 204 -33.44 3.11 -14.55
N ILE A 205 -32.60 2.08 -14.71
CA ILE A 205 -33.06 0.68 -14.60
C ILE A 205 -33.25 0.31 -13.12
N ALA A 206 -32.29 0.65 -12.27
CA ALA A 206 -32.35 0.39 -10.83
C ALA A 206 -33.58 1.03 -10.15
N GLU A 207 -33.94 2.26 -10.52
CA GLU A 207 -35.14 2.97 -10.07
C GLU A 207 -36.42 2.21 -10.44
N ARG A 208 -36.53 1.75 -11.69
CA ARG A 208 -37.69 0.96 -12.15
C ARG A 208 -37.76 -0.42 -11.48
N ALA A 209 -36.62 -1.00 -11.12
CA ALA A 209 -36.54 -2.28 -10.44
C ALA A 209 -36.71 -2.16 -8.91
N GLY A 210 -36.68 -0.94 -8.35
CA GLY A 210 -36.69 -0.73 -6.90
C GLY A 210 -35.37 -1.10 -6.21
N ASP A 211 -34.27 -1.22 -6.95
CA ASP A 211 -32.95 -1.52 -6.39
C ASP A 211 -32.29 -0.26 -5.85
N ALA A 212 -32.62 0.06 -4.59
CA ALA A 212 -32.04 1.21 -3.90
C ALA A 212 -30.52 1.07 -3.66
N HIS A 213 -29.97 -0.15 -3.63
CA HIS A 213 -28.55 -0.36 -3.41
C HIS A 213 -27.74 0.06 -4.64
N LEU A 214 -28.14 -0.42 -5.83
CA LEU A 214 -27.50 -0.02 -7.08
C LEU A 214 -27.68 1.47 -7.39
N GLN A 215 -28.83 2.06 -7.02
CA GLN A 215 -29.03 3.50 -7.11
C GLN A 215 -27.99 4.27 -6.29
N ALA A 216 -27.77 3.85 -5.04
CA ALA A 216 -26.79 4.46 -4.15
C ALA A 216 -25.36 4.31 -4.69
N LEU A 217 -24.98 3.13 -5.20
CA LEU A 217 -23.67 2.92 -5.83
C LEU A 217 -23.47 3.86 -7.03
N CYS A 218 -24.47 4.02 -7.91
CA CYS A 218 -24.40 4.95 -9.03
C CYS A 218 -24.19 6.40 -8.56
N LEU A 219 -24.88 6.82 -7.49
CA LEU A 219 -24.73 8.16 -6.93
C LEU A 219 -23.31 8.39 -6.37
N VAL A 220 -22.71 7.41 -5.70
CA VAL A 220 -21.32 7.54 -5.23
C VAL A 220 -20.35 7.71 -6.39
N ASN A 221 -20.45 6.88 -7.43
CA ASN A 221 -19.50 6.98 -8.55
C ASN A 221 -19.74 8.24 -9.40
N GLN A 222 -20.98 8.73 -9.48
CA GLN A 222 -21.26 10.06 -10.04
C GLN A 222 -20.63 11.17 -9.18
N ALA A 223 -20.67 11.03 -7.86
CA ALA A 223 -20.01 11.96 -6.95
C ALA A 223 -18.48 11.98 -7.16
N GLU A 224 -17.87 10.83 -7.45
CA GLU A 224 -16.45 10.74 -7.81
C GLU A 224 -16.13 11.47 -9.10
N VAL A 225 -16.94 11.26 -10.14
CA VAL A 225 -16.81 11.98 -11.42
C VAL A 225 -16.98 13.49 -11.22
N ASP A 226 -17.97 13.92 -10.43
CA ASP A 226 -18.17 15.34 -10.10
C ASP A 226 -16.99 15.91 -9.31
N ALA A 227 -16.42 15.17 -8.37
CA ALA A 227 -15.24 15.59 -7.60
C ALA A 227 -14.01 15.76 -8.52
N ALA A 228 -13.77 14.81 -9.42
CA ALA A 228 -12.70 14.89 -10.43
C ALA A 228 -12.87 16.11 -11.36
N ARG A 229 -14.12 16.48 -11.66
CA ARG A 229 -14.48 17.68 -12.43
C ARG A 229 -14.54 18.97 -11.59
N GLN A 230 -14.13 18.92 -10.33
CA GLN A 230 -14.18 20.05 -9.38
C GLN A 230 -15.59 20.61 -9.13
N ARG A 231 -16.64 19.82 -9.39
CA ARG A 231 -18.05 20.14 -9.08
C ARG A 231 -18.38 19.69 -7.66
N PHE A 232 -17.63 20.22 -6.69
CA PHE A 232 -17.62 19.74 -5.30
C PHE A 232 -18.99 19.75 -4.61
N GLU A 233 -19.85 20.71 -4.94
CA GLU A 233 -21.20 20.76 -4.36
C GLU A 233 -22.10 19.63 -4.89
N ASN A 234 -22.04 19.33 -6.19
CA ASN A 234 -22.75 18.19 -6.78
C ASN A 234 -22.21 16.87 -6.20
N ALA A 235 -20.88 16.74 -6.11
CA ALA A 235 -20.23 15.58 -5.51
C ALA A 235 -20.72 15.33 -4.07
N ARG A 236 -20.74 16.39 -3.25
CA ARG A 236 -21.25 16.31 -1.88
C ARG A 236 -22.71 15.87 -1.83
N GLN A 237 -23.57 16.49 -2.63
CA GLN A 237 -25.00 16.16 -2.65
C GLN A 237 -25.26 14.72 -3.09
N ASN A 238 -24.58 14.26 -4.15
CA ASN A 238 -24.70 12.88 -4.64
C ASN A 238 -24.21 11.87 -3.59
N ALA A 239 -23.07 12.13 -2.93
CA ALA A 239 -22.55 11.26 -1.89
C ALA A 239 -23.45 11.24 -0.63
N GLU A 240 -24.03 12.37 -0.23
CA GLU A 240 -24.99 12.43 0.89
C GLU A 240 -26.30 11.71 0.56
N ALA A 241 -26.80 11.82 -0.67
CA ALA A 241 -27.97 11.08 -1.12
C ALA A 241 -27.71 9.56 -1.12
N ALA A 242 -26.52 9.13 -1.54
CA ALA A 242 -26.12 7.72 -1.45
C ALA A 242 -26.06 7.22 0.00
N LEU A 243 -25.50 8.02 0.93
CA LEU A 243 -25.48 7.67 2.36
C LEU A 243 -26.89 7.46 2.92
N ALA A 244 -27.84 8.33 2.57
CA ALA A 244 -29.23 8.20 3.01
C ALA A 244 -29.88 6.88 2.56
N LEU A 245 -29.61 6.46 1.31
CA LEU A 245 -30.07 5.17 0.79
C LEU A 245 -29.39 3.99 1.51
N PHE A 246 -28.06 4.05 1.71
CA PHE A 246 -27.35 3.00 2.46
C PHE A 246 -27.81 2.90 3.92
N ASP A 247 -28.18 4.01 4.55
CA ASP A 247 -28.80 4.04 5.88
C ASP A 247 -30.13 3.30 5.91
N GLN A 248 -31.02 3.57 4.96
CA GLN A 248 -32.31 2.87 4.83
C GLN A 248 -32.14 1.36 4.63
N LEU A 249 -31.08 0.95 3.93
CA LEU A 249 -30.76 -0.45 3.67
C LEU A 249 -29.98 -1.14 4.79
N GLY A 250 -29.48 -0.40 5.79
CA GLY A 250 -28.55 -0.93 6.79
C GLY A 250 -27.19 -1.38 6.21
N ALA A 251 -26.84 -0.94 5.00
CA ALA A 251 -25.65 -1.36 4.26
C ALA A 251 -24.39 -0.63 4.73
N ARG A 252 -23.88 -0.98 5.92
CA ARG A 252 -22.75 -0.28 6.57
C ARG A 252 -21.47 -0.23 5.73
N GLY A 253 -21.06 -1.36 5.13
CA GLY A 253 -19.82 -1.43 4.35
C GLY A 253 -19.84 -0.56 3.10
N ALA A 254 -20.99 -0.42 2.45
CA ALA A 254 -21.14 0.38 1.22
C ALA A 254 -20.96 1.89 1.45
N LYS A 255 -21.03 2.35 2.70
CA LYS A 255 -20.84 3.76 3.06
C LYS A 255 -19.37 4.21 3.02
N ALA A 256 -18.42 3.27 3.05
CA ALA A 256 -16.99 3.59 3.06
C ALA A 256 -16.63 4.50 1.89
N ASN A 257 -17.10 4.16 0.69
CA ASN A 257 -16.79 4.91 -0.52
C ASN A 257 -17.44 6.31 -0.52
N ALA A 258 -18.71 6.42 -0.12
CA ALA A 258 -19.37 7.73 0.01
C ALA A 258 -18.65 8.66 1.01
N TYR A 259 -18.18 8.12 2.14
CA TYR A 259 -17.37 8.90 3.09
C TYR A 259 -16.01 9.30 2.53
N ARG A 260 -15.37 8.43 1.72
CA ARG A 260 -14.12 8.76 1.03
C ARG A 260 -14.33 9.98 0.13
N VAL A 261 -15.36 9.97 -0.71
CA VAL A 261 -15.68 11.09 -1.62
C VAL A 261 -15.96 12.38 -0.88
N ILE A 262 -16.76 12.34 0.19
CA ILE A 262 -17.01 13.52 1.04
C ILE A 262 -15.71 14.02 1.69
N GLY A 263 -14.84 13.10 2.11
CA GLY A 263 -13.51 13.42 2.62
C GLY A 263 -12.65 14.18 1.61
N VAL A 264 -12.62 13.71 0.36
CA VAL A 264 -11.95 14.40 -0.76
C VAL A 264 -12.55 15.79 -1.00
N VAL A 265 -13.88 15.90 -1.07
CA VAL A 265 -14.57 17.18 -1.21
C VAL A 265 -14.19 18.16 -0.09
N TYR A 266 -14.13 17.71 1.16
CA TYR A 266 -13.70 18.56 2.28
C TYR A 266 -12.23 18.93 2.22
N ARG A 267 -11.35 18.04 1.73
CA ARG A 267 -9.93 18.36 1.51
C ARG A 267 -9.80 19.48 0.48
N GLU A 268 -10.43 19.33 -0.68
CA GLU A 268 -10.38 20.30 -1.79
C GLU A 268 -11.04 21.64 -1.44
N THR A 269 -12.02 21.65 -0.53
CA THR A 269 -12.70 22.88 -0.06
C THR A 269 -12.08 23.49 1.21
N GLY A 270 -10.92 22.99 1.65
CA GLY A 270 -10.16 23.55 2.78
C GLY A 270 -10.71 23.21 4.17
N ARG A 271 -11.68 22.30 4.28
CA ARG A 271 -12.28 21.86 5.55
C ARG A 271 -11.54 20.65 6.14
N LEU A 272 -10.27 20.86 6.45
CA LEU A 272 -9.32 19.78 6.70
C LEU A 272 -9.71 18.84 7.87
N ALA A 273 -10.25 19.38 8.97
CA ALA A 273 -10.69 18.57 10.11
C ALA A 273 -11.88 17.66 9.77
N LEU A 274 -12.81 18.15 8.94
CA LEU A 274 -13.94 17.34 8.45
C LEU A 274 -13.45 16.30 7.45
N ALA A 275 -12.48 16.64 6.60
CA ALA A 275 -11.85 15.70 5.68
C ALA A 275 -11.21 14.53 6.44
N GLU A 276 -10.39 14.81 7.45
CA GLU A 276 -9.74 13.79 8.28
C GLU A 276 -10.77 12.87 8.95
N SER A 277 -11.81 13.45 9.56
CA SER A 277 -12.88 12.68 10.19
C SER A 277 -13.56 11.72 9.21
N ARG A 278 -13.91 12.20 8.00
CA ARG A 278 -14.63 11.41 6.99
C ARG A 278 -13.75 10.30 6.40
N LEU A 279 -12.48 10.60 6.12
CA LEU A 279 -11.53 9.62 5.60
C LEU A 279 -11.19 8.53 6.63
N ARG A 280 -11.06 8.88 7.92
CA ARG A 280 -10.90 7.88 9.00
C ARG A 280 -12.11 6.95 9.10
N SER A 281 -13.33 7.50 9.04
CA SER A 281 -14.55 6.67 9.00
C SER A 281 -14.62 5.78 7.76
N ALA A 282 -14.15 6.26 6.60
CA ALA A 282 -14.09 5.46 5.38
C ALA A 282 -13.15 4.25 5.55
N ILE A 283 -11.96 4.45 6.11
CA ILE A 283 -10.99 3.36 6.40
C ILE A 283 -11.59 2.36 7.38
N GLU A 284 -12.16 2.82 8.50
CA GLU A 284 -12.75 1.94 9.51
C GLU A 284 -13.88 1.08 8.94
N LEU A 285 -14.79 1.70 8.17
CA LEU A 285 -15.89 0.98 7.53
C LEU A 285 -15.39 -0.01 6.49
N ALA A 286 -14.42 0.37 5.66
CA ALA A 286 -13.83 -0.51 4.65
C ALA A 286 -13.16 -1.73 5.29
N ALA A 287 -12.35 -1.52 6.33
CA ALA A 287 -11.70 -2.58 7.09
C ALA A 287 -12.72 -3.52 7.75
N SER A 288 -13.75 -2.96 8.40
CA SER A 288 -14.82 -3.76 9.03
C SER A 288 -15.64 -4.58 8.04
N ALA A 289 -15.72 -4.12 6.79
CA ALA A 289 -16.43 -4.80 5.70
C ALA A 289 -15.52 -5.76 4.91
N GLY A 290 -14.23 -5.85 5.24
CA GLY A 290 -13.25 -6.64 4.49
C GLY A 290 -12.97 -6.11 3.07
N SER A 291 -13.28 -4.84 2.80
CA SER A 291 -13.11 -4.23 1.48
C SER A 291 -11.70 -3.66 1.30
N VAL A 292 -10.78 -4.52 0.85
CA VAL A 292 -9.35 -4.18 0.68
C VAL A 292 -9.13 -2.98 -0.25
N LEU A 293 -9.91 -2.87 -1.35
CA LEU A 293 -9.79 -1.77 -2.30
C LEU A 293 -10.19 -0.43 -1.68
N ASN A 294 -11.38 -0.36 -1.06
CA ASN A 294 -11.85 0.86 -0.43
C ASN A 294 -10.94 1.30 0.72
N GLU A 295 -10.35 0.35 1.45
CA GLU A 295 -9.38 0.65 2.51
C GLU A 295 -8.10 1.25 1.92
N ALA A 296 -7.59 0.70 0.81
CA ALA A 296 -6.40 1.20 0.12
C ALA A 296 -6.61 2.63 -0.40
N GLU A 297 -7.73 2.87 -1.09
CA GLU A 297 -8.08 4.19 -1.63
C GLU A 297 -8.29 5.23 -0.53
N ALA A 298 -9.05 4.90 0.53
CA ALA A 298 -9.27 5.83 1.64
C ALA A 298 -7.96 6.12 2.41
N SER A 299 -7.07 5.13 2.54
CA SER A 299 -5.74 5.32 3.13
C SER A 299 -4.88 6.25 2.27
N ARG A 300 -4.90 6.10 0.94
CA ARG A 300 -4.22 7.01 0.01
C ARG A 300 -4.75 8.44 0.14
N GLU A 301 -6.07 8.64 0.14
CA GLU A 301 -6.66 9.97 0.27
C GLU A 301 -6.33 10.64 1.62
N LEU A 302 -6.32 9.87 2.72
CA LEU A 302 -5.91 10.39 4.02
C LEU A 302 -4.41 10.73 4.06
N ALA A 303 -3.58 9.96 3.36
CA ALA A 303 -2.16 10.27 3.23
C ALA A 303 -1.93 11.59 2.48
N LEU A 304 -2.66 11.81 1.38
CA LEU A 304 -2.61 13.07 0.63
C LEU A 304 -3.07 14.27 1.48
N LEU A 305 -4.10 14.08 2.32
CA LEU A 305 -4.53 15.09 3.30
C LEU A 305 -3.39 15.45 4.27
N TYR A 306 -2.75 14.45 4.87
CA TYR A 306 -1.66 14.67 5.82
C TYR A 306 -0.42 15.26 5.18
N GLN A 307 -0.07 14.85 3.97
CA GLN A 307 0.99 15.49 3.21
C GLN A 307 0.70 16.98 3.00
N GLY A 308 -0.54 17.34 2.64
CA GLY A 308 -0.97 18.74 2.51
C GLY A 308 -0.94 19.53 3.82
N MET A 309 -1.06 18.86 4.98
CA MET A 309 -0.90 19.47 6.30
C MET A 309 0.56 19.53 6.78
N GLY A 310 1.51 18.95 6.04
CA GLY A 310 2.90 18.79 6.48
C GLY A 310 3.14 17.65 7.48
N ARG A 311 2.12 16.83 7.78
CA ARG A 311 2.18 15.64 8.65
C ARG A 311 2.78 14.45 7.91
N ASN A 312 4.00 14.61 7.44
CA ASN A 312 4.60 13.72 6.45
C ASN A 312 4.93 12.32 6.99
N GLN A 313 5.18 12.17 8.29
CA GLN A 313 5.34 10.86 8.91
C GLN A 313 4.03 10.06 8.89
N ASP A 314 2.90 10.72 9.16
CA ASP A 314 1.59 10.08 9.05
C ASP A 314 1.25 9.76 7.59
N ALA A 315 1.58 10.67 6.66
CA ALA A 315 1.40 10.48 5.24
C ALA A 315 2.18 9.25 4.74
N LEU A 316 3.46 9.13 5.06
CA LEU A 316 4.29 7.99 4.62
C LEU A 316 3.75 6.67 5.16
N ARG A 317 3.35 6.62 6.44
CA ARG A 317 2.74 5.42 7.04
C ARG A 317 1.47 4.97 6.33
N LEU A 318 0.63 5.92 5.94
CA LEU A 318 -0.60 5.64 5.21
C LEU A 318 -0.32 5.27 3.74
N LEU A 319 0.63 5.92 3.07
CA LEU A 319 1.06 5.55 1.72
C LEU A 319 1.62 4.12 1.70
N ASN A 320 2.45 3.74 2.67
CA ASN A 320 2.97 2.38 2.79
C ASN A 320 1.85 1.36 3.09
N THR A 321 0.83 1.76 3.82
CA THR A 321 -0.37 0.93 4.04
C THR A 321 -1.16 0.76 2.74
N ALA A 322 -1.46 1.85 2.05
CA ALA A 322 -2.11 1.81 0.73
C ALA A 322 -1.32 0.97 -0.27
N TYR A 323 0.01 1.13 -0.34
CA TYR A 323 0.89 0.35 -1.21
C TYR A 323 0.79 -1.16 -0.94
N ARG A 324 0.82 -1.58 0.34
CA ARG A 324 0.66 -3.00 0.70
C ARG A 324 -0.70 -3.55 0.29
N LEU A 325 -1.77 -2.77 0.47
CA LEU A 325 -3.13 -3.16 0.10
C LEU A 325 -3.28 -3.24 -1.43
N PHE A 326 -2.85 -2.23 -2.18
CA PHE A 326 -2.84 -2.26 -3.65
C PHE A 326 -1.99 -3.39 -4.22
N ARG A 327 -0.86 -3.73 -3.57
CA ARG A 327 -0.01 -4.86 -3.95
C ARG A 327 -0.73 -6.19 -3.80
N ARG A 328 -1.51 -6.37 -2.74
CA ARG A 328 -2.37 -7.55 -2.57
C ARG A 328 -3.40 -7.67 -3.69
N LEU A 329 -3.87 -6.55 -4.21
CA LEU A 329 -4.85 -6.50 -5.30
C LEU A 329 -4.24 -6.57 -6.71
N ASP A 330 -2.92 -6.65 -6.84
CA ASP A 330 -2.21 -6.44 -8.12
C ASP A 330 -2.68 -5.17 -8.86
N ALA A 331 -3.00 -4.10 -8.11
CA ALA A 331 -3.50 -2.85 -8.65
C ALA A 331 -2.36 -2.00 -9.22
N ARG A 332 -1.90 -2.36 -10.43
CA ARG A 332 -0.65 -1.85 -11.03
C ARG A 332 -0.62 -0.33 -11.18
N VAL A 333 -1.72 0.28 -11.62
CA VAL A 333 -1.81 1.74 -11.81
C VAL A 333 -1.71 2.46 -10.47
N ASP A 334 -2.45 2.01 -9.45
CA ASP A 334 -2.39 2.57 -8.11
C ASP A 334 -1.01 2.38 -7.45
N LEU A 335 -0.35 1.25 -7.68
CA LEU A 335 1.01 1.01 -7.19
C LEU A 335 2.02 2.02 -7.75
N VAL A 336 1.90 2.38 -9.03
CA VAL A 336 2.75 3.42 -9.65
C VAL A 336 2.45 4.77 -9.02
N HIS A 337 1.18 5.13 -8.83
CA HIS A 337 0.79 6.41 -8.22
C HIS A 337 1.25 6.53 -6.75
N VAL A 338 0.95 5.53 -5.92
CA VAL A 338 1.34 5.52 -4.51
C VAL A 338 2.85 5.43 -4.36
N GLY A 339 3.52 4.57 -5.12
CA GLY A 339 4.98 4.45 -5.13
C GLY A 339 5.66 5.76 -5.57
N GLY A 340 5.12 6.44 -6.57
CA GLY A 340 5.56 7.77 -6.99
C GLY A 340 5.43 8.80 -5.88
N LYS A 341 4.31 8.80 -5.12
CA LYS A 341 4.11 9.70 -3.98
C LYS A 341 5.04 9.42 -2.82
N VAL A 342 5.32 8.15 -2.54
CA VAL A 342 6.35 7.74 -1.57
C VAL A 342 7.70 8.31 -2.00
N ALA A 343 8.15 8.01 -3.22
CA ALA A 343 9.45 8.45 -3.73
C ALA A 343 9.59 9.99 -3.79
N GLU A 344 8.52 10.71 -4.14
CA GLU A 344 8.47 12.17 -4.13
C GLU A 344 8.71 12.73 -2.72
N LEU A 345 8.02 12.17 -1.73
CA LEU A 345 8.15 12.59 -0.33
C LEU A 345 9.57 12.29 0.17
N GLU A 346 10.07 11.08 -0.07
CA GLU A 346 11.41 10.67 0.34
C GLU A 346 12.51 11.51 -0.33
N GLY A 347 12.38 11.76 -1.63
CA GLY A 347 13.31 12.59 -2.40
C GLY A 347 13.34 14.04 -1.92
N THR A 348 12.19 14.61 -1.57
CA THR A 348 12.09 15.96 -1.00
C THR A 348 12.83 16.05 0.32
N TYR A 349 12.65 15.05 1.20
CA TYR A 349 13.36 14.99 2.47
C TYR A 349 14.87 14.84 2.28
N LEU A 350 15.30 13.94 1.40
CA LEU A 350 16.72 13.74 1.13
C LEU A 350 17.38 15.02 0.59
N ALA A 351 16.73 15.74 -0.31
CA ALA A 351 17.23 16.99 -0.84
C ALA A 351 17.36 18.07 0.26
N LEU A 352 16.35 18.20 1.13
CA LEU A 352 16.37 19.15 2.24
C LEU A 352 17.48 18.83 3.24
N VAL A 353 17.59 17.57 3.64
CA VAL A 353 18.60 17.09 4.59
C VAL A 353 20.01 17.27 4.05
N ARG A 354 20.24 16.96 2.76
CA ARG A 354 21.52 17.23 2.09
C ARG A 354 21.86 18.71 2.07
N ALA A 355 20.89 19.57 1.75
CA ALA A 355 21.10 21.02 1.72
C ALA A 355 21.44 21.57 3.12
N TRP A 356 20.79 21.06 4.18
CA TRP A 356 21.13 21.42 5.56
C TRP A 356 22.51 20.94 5.97
N GLY A 357 22.84 19.68 5.68
CA GLY A 357 24.18 19.14 5.92
C GLY A 357 25.27 19.99 5.26
N GLN A 358 25.11 20.30 3.96
CA GLN A 358 26.05 21.17 3.23
C GLN A 358 26.12 22.60 3.79
N SER A 359 24.99 23.17 4.21
CA SER A 359 24.97 24.52 4.80
C SER A 359 25.73 24.57 6.13
N ILE A 360 25.60 23.52 6.94
CA ILE A 360 26.32 23.41 8.23
C ILE A 360 27.81 23.24 7.97
N GLU A 361 28.18 22.38 7.01
CA GLU A 361 29.56 22.21 6.58
C GLU A 361 30.16 23.52 6.05
N SER A 362 29.40 24.35 5.33
CA SER A 362 29.94 25.61 4.79
C SER A 362 30.34 26.63 5.87
N SER A 363 29.74 26.52 7.07
CA SER A 363 30.04 27.39 8.22
C SER A 363 31.31 26.94 8.97
N ASP A 364 31.73 25.71 8.75
CA ASP A 364 32.96 25.12 9.28
C ASP A 364 33.92 24.84 8.11
N SER A 365 34.96 25.66 7.95
CA SER A 365 35.96 25.54 6.87
C SER A 365 36.66 24.16 6.75
N TYR A 366 36.36 23.24 7.67
CA TYR A 366 36.96 21.92 7.85
C TYR A 366 36.09 20.74 7.35
N THR A 367 34.76 20.85 7.22
CA THR A 367 33.85 19.70 7.05
C THR A 367 33.29 19.48 5.65
N PHE A 368 33.78 20.17 4.61
CA PHE A 368 33.24 20.03 3.25
C PHE A 368 33.24 18.57 2.76
N GLY A 369 32.04 18.01 2.56
CA GLY A 369 31.80 16.64 2.13
C GLY A 369 31.94 15.57 3.23
N HIS A 370 32.07 15.94 4.49
CA HIS A 370 32.17 15.00 5.63
C HIS A 370 30.87 14.20 5.80
N CYS A 371 29.74 14.89 5.93
CA CYS A 371 28.43 14.26 6.08
C CYS A 371 28.12 13.37 4.88
N GLU A 372 28.53 13.75 3.67
CA GLU A 372 28.38 12.93 2.47
C GLU A 372 29.18 11.62 2.56
N ARG A 373 30.46 11.67 2.96
CA ARG A 373 31.30 10.47 3.10
C ARG A 373 30.78 9.55 4.20
N VAL A 374 30.46 10.11 5.36
CA VAL A 374 29.88 9.35 6.48
C VAL A 374 28.57 8.69 6.04
N ALA A 375 27.67 9.42 5.36
CA ALA A 375 26.41 8.88 4.86
C ALA A 375 26.59 7.74 3.85
N GLN A 376 27.53 7.88 2.90
CA GLN A 376 27.83 6.82 1.92
C GLN A 376 28.34 5.54 2.60
N HIS A 377 29.27 5.66 3.54
CA HIS A 377 29.76 4.52 4.31
C HIS A 377 28.71 3.95 5.26
N ALA A 378 27.81 4.77 5.79
CA ALA A 378 26.76 4.35 6.71
C ALA A 378 25.73 3.45 6.02
N VAL A 379 25.37 3.74 4.77
CA VAL A 379 24.53 2.84 3.96
C VAL A 379 25.24 1.52 3.68
N ALA A 380 26.52 1.55 3.32
CA ALA A 380 27.30 0.33 3.10
C ALA A 380 27.39 -0.54 4.38
N MET A 381 27.52 0.11 5.54
CA MET A 381 27.48 -0.53 6.86
C MET A 381 26.11 -1.13 7.18
N ALA A 382 25.03 -0.39 6.98
CA ALA A 382 23.66 -0.86 7.21
C ALA A 382 23.36 -2.12 6.37
N ARG A 383 23.73 -2.11 5.09
CA ARG A 383 23.63 -3.28 4.19
C ARG A 383 24.45 -4.46 4.68
N ALA A 384 25.70 -4.24 5.07
CA ALA A 384 26.57 -5.30 5.58
C ALA A 384 26.04 -5.93 6.88
N LEU A 385 25.26 -5.18 7.66
CA LEU A 385 24.63 -5.61 8.90
C LEU A 385 23.24 -6.23 8.71
N GLY A 386 22.69 -6.24 7.48
CA GLY A 386 21.40 -6.84 7.13
C GLY A 386 20.19 -6.01 7.55
N LEU A 387 20.31 -4.68 7.58
CA LEU A 387 19.20 -3.78 7.87
C LEU A 387 18.20 -3.76 6.69
N ALA A 388 16.93 -3.44 6.98
CA ALA A 388 15.92 -3.24 5.94
C ALA A 388 16.14 -1.89 5.22
N GLU A 389 15.59 -1.73 4.02
CA GLU A 389 15.75 -0.51 3.19
C GLU A 389 15.24 0.77 3.90
N GLU A 390 14.19 0.65 4.72
CA GLU A 390 13.68 1.75 5.56
C GLU A 390 14.70 2.16 6.64
N ASP A 391 15.39 1.19 7.24
CA ASP A 391 16.45 1.44 8.23
C ASP A 391 17.71 1.99 7.55
N GLU A 392 18.04 1.56 6.33
CA GLU A 392 19.12 2.15 5.51
C GLU A 392 18.87 3.63 5.26
N THR A 393 17.63 4.00 4.91
CA THR A 393 17.23 5.39 4.68
C THR A 393 17.30 6.21 5.97
N THR A 394 16.88 5.62 7.09
CA THR A 394 17.00 6.22 8.44
C THR A 394 18.47 6.52 8.76
N VAL A 395 19.36 5.56 8.54
CA VAL A 395 20.81 5.72 8.76
C VAL A 395 21.42 6.76 7.83
N LEU A 396 21.07 6.75 6.54
CA LEU A 396 21.53 7.72 5.55
C LEU A 396 21.19 9.16 5.96
N LEU A 397 19.92 9.41 6.28
CA LEU A 397 19.45 10.75 6.64
C LEU A 397 19.97 11.19 8.02
N GLY A 398 20.06 10.25 8.97
CA GLY A 398 20.67 10.51 10.27
C GLY A 398 22.15 10.88 10.15
N ALA A 399 22.89 10.23 9.25
CA ALA A 399 24.28 10.56 8.97
C ALA A 399 24.46 11.97 8.37
N TYR A 400 23.55 12.43 7.52
CA TYR A 400 23.61 13.82 7.03
C TYR A 400 23.33 14.88 8.11
N LEU A 401 22.53 14.54 9.12
CA LEU A 401 22.09 15.47 10.16
C LEU A 401 22.81 15.30 11.50
N HIS A 402 23.70 14.32 11.66
CA HIS A 402 24.28 13.97 12.97
C HIS A 402 24.91 15.19 13.67
N ASP A 403 25.56 16.04 12.88
CA ASP A 403 26.26 17.24 13.30
C ASP A 403 25.42 18.54 13.24
N VAL A 404 24.12 18.46 13.00
CA VAL A 404 23.26 19.63 12.73
C VAL A 404 23.31 20.70 13.83
N GLY A 405 23.54 20.28 15.08
CA GLY A 405 23.67 21.19 16.22
C GLY A 405 24.95 22.02 16.25
N LYS A 406 25.95 21.73 15.41
CA LYS A 406 27.19 22.51 15.33
C LYS A 406 26.94 23.95 14.89
N VAL A 407 25.79 24.24 14.25
CA VAL A 407 25.35 25.60 13.94
C VAL A 407 25.26 26.53 15.17
N ARG A 408 25.08 25.96 16.38
CA ARG A 408 25.05 26.73 17.63
C ARG A 408 26.42 26.86 18.31
N VAL A 409 27.45 26.18 17.81
CA VAL A 409 28.81 26.33 18.32
C VAL A 409 29.42 27.62 17.73
N PRO A 410 30.02 28.50 18.55
CA PRO A 410 30.70 29.70 18.06
C PRO A 410 31.77 29.38 17.00
N HIS A 411 31.77 30.14 15.91
CA HIS A 411 32.68 29.89 14.77
C HIS A 411 34.16 30.03 15.15
N GLU A 412 34.49 30.87 16.13
CA GLU A 412 35.85 31.06 16.64
C GLU A 412 36.38 29.79 17.31
N ILE A 413 35.50 29.00 17.93
CA ILE A 413 35.86 27.72 18.56
C ILE A 413 36.06 26.66 17.47
N LEU A 414 35.10 26.52 16.54
CA LEU A 414 35.21 25.53 15.46
C LEU A 414 36.46 25.71 14.58
N ARG A 415 36.90 26.96 14.36
CA ARG A 415 38.07 27.30 13.52
C ARG A 415 39.39 27.39 14.27
N LYS A 416 39.40 27.18 15.59
CA LYS A 416 40.59 27.37 16.41
C LYS A 416 41.71 26.39 16.01
N PRO A 417 42.96 26.86 15.81
CA PRO A 417 44.09 25.96 15.62
C PRO A 417 44.53 25.33 16.95
N GLY A 418 44.70 24.00 16.96
CA GLY A 418 45.16 23.25 18.14
C GLY A 418 44.01 22.65 18.98
N PRO A 419 44.32 22.05 20.15
CA PRO A 419 43.32 21.37 20.97
C PRO A 419 42.36 22.35 21.66
N PHE A 420 41.12 21.93 21.86
CA PHE A 420 40.14 22.66 22.67
C PHE A 420 40.54 22.70 24.15
N THR A 421 40.23 23.81 24.82
CA THR A 421 40.20 23.85 26.29
C THR A 421 39.06 22.96 26.80
N ARG A 422 39.01 22.77 28.12
CA ARG A 422 37.94 21.99 28.74
C ARG A 422 36.56 22.62 28.49
N GLU A 423 36.47 23.94 28.65
CA GLU A 423 35.23 24.70 28.49
C GLU A 423 34.77 24.73 27.03
N GLU A 424 35.72 24.87 26.09
CA GLU A 424 35.44 24.78 24.65
C GLU A 424 34.94 23.39 24.27
N ARG A 425 35.55 22.34 24.83
CA ARG A 425 35.12 20.95 24.63
C ARG A 425 33.72 20.72 25.15
N GLU A 426 33.43 21.13 26.39
CA GLU A 426 32.09 21.01 27.00
C GLU A 426 31.03 21.69 26.11
N LEU A 427 31.37 22.82 25.48
CA LEU A 427 30.47 23.51 24.55
C LEU A 427 30.28 22.76 23.21
N VAL A 428 31.35 22.22 22.63
CA VAL A 428 31.26 21.43 21.38
C VAL A 428 30.45 20.16 21.62
N GLU A 429 30.61 19.49 22.77
CA GLU A 429 29.88 18.28 23.13
C GLU A 429 28.36 18.48 23.32
N MET A 430 27.88 19.74 23.31
CA MET A 430 26.45 20.07 23.33
C MET A 430 25.76 19.93 21.96
N HIS A 431 26.50 19.82 20.85
CA HIS A 431 25.88 19.79 19.52
C HIS A 431 24.89 18.62 19.29
N PRO A 432 25.02 17.42 19.89
CA PRO A 432 23.99 16.39 19.75
C PRO A 432 22.67 16.84 20.40
N ILE A 433 22.75 17.52 21.55
CA ILE A 433 21.58 18.03 22.28
C ILE A 433 20.93 19.15 21.48
N TRP A 434 21.72 20.13 21.03
CA TRP A 434 21.22 21.24 20.21
C TRP A 434 20.67 20.77 18.87
N GLY A 435 21.21 19.70 18.30
CA GLY A 435 20.68 19.10 17.08
C GLY A 435 19.24 18.62 17.26
N ILE A 436 18.95 17.96 18.38
CA ILE A 436 17.57 17.55 18.73
C ILE A 436 16.68 18.77 18.96
N GLU A 437 17.17 19.80 19.65
CA GLU A 437 16.40 21.02 19.90
C GLU A 437 16.05 21.77 18.61
N LEU A 438 17.01 21.88 17.67
CA LEU A 438 16.78 22.51 16.36
C LEU A 438 15.74 21.76 15.54
N LEU A 439 15.72 20.43 15.65
CA LEU A 439 14.80 19.56 14.92
C LEU A 439 13.54 19.19 15.71
N ALA A 440 13.30 19.84 16.87
CA ALA A 440 12.18 19.48 17.74
C ALA A 440 10.82 19.57 17.02
N ASN A 441 10.67 20.59 16.16
CA ASN A 441 9.44 20.87 15.40
C ASN A 441 9.46 20.36 13.95
N VAL A 442 10.51 19.64 13.55
CA VAL A 442 10.59 19.04 12.21
C VAL A 442 10.13 17.60 12.29
N GLU A 443 9.04 17.29 11.58
CA GLU A 443 8.59 15.92 11.42
C GLU A 443 9.35 15.26 10.26
N PHE A 444 10.09 14.20 10.59
CA PHE A 444 10.70 13.31 9.61
C PHE A 444 9.90 12.01 9.55
N PRO A 445 9.75 11.39 8.37
CA PRO A 445 9.10 10.10 8.26
C PRO A 445 9.83 8.97 9.00
N TRP A 446 11.15 9.12 9.19
CA TRP A 446 12.02 8.19 9.89
C TRP A 446 12.47 8.73 11.25
N ASP A 447 12.79 7.83 12.18
CA ASP A 447 13.27 8.21 13.50
C ASP A 447 14.78 8.53 13.48
N LEU A 448 15.11 9.74 12.99
CA LEU A 448 16.49 10.21 12.86
C LEU A 448 17.09 10.69 14.19
N LYS A 449 16.24 11.08 15.13
CA LYS A 449 16.61 11.75 16.39
C LYS A 449 17.60 10.92 17.24
N PRO A 450 17.43 9.59 17.39
CA PRO A 450 18.39 8.78 18.13
C PRO A 450 19.81 8.82 17.56
N ILE A 451 19.96 8.89 16.23
CA ILE A 451 21.27 8.98 15.57
C ILE A 451 21.94 10.32 15.93
N ILE A 452 21.20 11.42 15.78
CA ILE A 452 21.69 12.77 16.05
C ILE A 452 22.07 12.92 17.52
N ARG A 453 21.25 12.40 18.45
CA ARG A 453 21.51 12.52 19.89
C ARG A 453 22.70 11.69 20.35
N TRP A 454 22.87 10.48 19.81
CA TRP A 454 23.72 9.45 20.42
C TRP A 454 24.85 8.92 19.55
N HIS A 455 25.13 9.52 18.38
CA HIS A 455 26.26 9.09 17.55
C HIS A 455 27.64 9.22 18.25
N HIS A 456 27.75 10.03 19.32
CA HIS A 456 28.96 10.11 20.15
C HIS A 456 28.96 9.25 21.41
N GLU A 457 27.91 8.45 21.62
CA GLU A 457 27.90 7.43 22.67
C GLU A 457 28.91 6.32 22.33
N ARG A 458 29.50 5.72 23.37
CA ARG A 458 30.54 4.69 23.22
C ARG A 458 30.09 3.42 23.91
N TYR A 459 30.38 2.28 23.30
CA TYR A 459 29.91 0.98 23.77
C TYR A 459 30.33 0.64 25.23
N ASP A 460 31.43 1.23 25.73
CA ASP A 460 31.90 1.10 27.11
C ASP A 460 31.22 2.04 28.13
N GLY A 461 30.40 3.00 27.67
CA GLY A 461 29.73 4.02 28.49
C GLY A 461 30.54 5.29 28.71
N SER A 462 31.70 5.45 28.04
CA SER A 462 32.54 6.65 28.15
C SER A 462 32.15 7.81 27.21
N GLY A 463 31.10 7.62 26.41
CA GLY A 463 30.59 8.60 25.45
C GLY A 463 29.72 9.68 26.08
N TYR A 464 29.08 10.47 25.21
CA TYR A 464 28.19 11.58 25.57
C TYR A 464 27.04 11.66 24.54
N PRO A 465 25.92 12.34 24.84
CA PRO A 465 25.61 13.16 26.01
C PRO A 465 25.06 12.42 27.24
N ASP A 466 24.44 11.25 27.06
CA ASP A 466 23.65 10.55 28.09
C ASP A 466 24.40 9.38 28.74
N ARG A 467 25.57 9.00 28.20
CA ARG A 467 26.45 7.92 28.70
C ARG A 467 25.82 6.53 28.61
N LEU A 468 25.09 6.28 27.52
CA LEU A 468 24.52 4.98 27.22
C LEU A 468 25.61 3.91 27.07
N LYS A 469 25.29 2.66 27.42
CA LYS A 469 26.26 1.57 27.36
C LYS A 469 25.75 0.37 26.56
N GLY A 470 26.64 -0.24 25.79
CA GLY A 470 26.34 -1.46 25.05
C GLY A 470 25.16 -1.28 24.08
N ASP A 471 24.18 -2.17 24.18
CA ASP A 471 22.99 -2.22 23.32
C ASP A 471 21.91 -1.17 23.69
N GLU A 472 22.14 -0.35 24.72
CA GLU A 472 21.31 0.84 24.97
C GLU A 472 21.49 1.88 23.86
N ILE A 473 22.64 1.87 23.17
CA ILE A 473 22.92 2.74 22.03
C ILE A 473 22.26 2.12 20.78
N PRO A 474 21.33 2.81 20.10
CA PRO A 474 20.70 2.27 18.89
C PRO A 474 21.73 1.92 17.83
N LEU A 475 21.52 0.80 17.13
CA LEU A 475 22.46 0.30 16.13
C LEU A 475 22.79 1.36 15.06
N ALA A 476 21.80 2.14 14.63
CA ALA A 476 21.99 3.23 13.68
C ALA A 476 22.95 4.32 14.19
N ALA A 477 22.87 4.69 15.48
CA ALA A 477 23.79 5.63 16.10
C ALA A 477 25.21 5.05 16.22
N GLN A 478 25.33 3.75 16.54
CA GLN A 478 26.64 3.07 16.57
C GLN A 478 27.32 3.04 15.19
N ILE A 479 26.54 2.85 14.11
CA ILE A 479 27.04 2.88 12.72
C ILE A 479 27.59 4.26 12.37
N VAL A 480 26.83 5.33 12.65
CA VAL A 480 27.28 6.69 12.34
C VAL A 480 28.47 7.09 13.21
N GLY A 481 28.48 6.75 14.50
CA GLY A 481 29.56 7.10 15.42
C GLY A 481 30.93 6.52 15.06
N ILE A 482 30.97 5.24 14.66
CA ILE A 482 32.25 4.63 14.23
C ILE A 482 32.78 5.26 12.93
N LEU A 483 31.88 5.67 12.03
CA LEU A 483 32.23 6.27 10.74
C LEU A 483 32.65 7.73 10.87
N ASP A 484 32.02 8.48 11.75
CA ASP A 484 32.45 9.85 12.09
C ASP A 484 33.89 9.84 12.63
N VAL A 485 34.22 8.93 13.56
CA VAL A 485 35.60 8.78 14.07
C VAL A 485 36.58 8.34 12.97
N TRP A 486 36.16 7.47 12.06
CA TRP A 486 37.01 7.08 10.93
C TRP A 486 37.30 8.25 9.98
N ASP A 487 36.26 8.98 9.57
CA ASP A 487 36.42 10.14 8.69
C ASP A 487 37.28 11.22 9.36
N ALA A 488 37.11 11.38 10.67
CA ALA A 488 37.90 12.28 11.48
C ALA A 488 39.40 11.97 11.48
N LEU A 489 39.78 10.69 11.53
CA LEU A 489 41.17 10.25 11.52
C LEU A 489 41.80 10.28 10.12
N THR A 490 40.99 10.05 9.08
CA THR A 490 41.48 9.83 7.70
C THR A 490 41.36 11.05 6.79
N THR A 491 40.68 12.10 7.22
CA THR A 491 40.57 13.37 6.50
C THR A 491 41.50 14.43 7.09
N ALA A 492 42.23 15.16 6.25
CA ALA A 492 43.17 16.18 6.69
C ALA A 492 42.44 17.35 7.38
N ARG A 493 42.89 17.73 8.58
CA ARG A 493 42.34 18.83 9.40
C ARG A 493 43.33 19.99 9.50
N ALA A 494 42.83 21.19 9.79
CA ALA A 494 43.67 22.39 10.01
C ALA A 494 44.73 22.23 11.12
N HIS A 495 44.53 21.28 12.05
CA HIS A 495 45.39 21.01 13.18
C HIS A 495 46.02 19.60 13.18
N GLN A 496 45.65 18.72 12.24
CA GLN A 496 46.16 17.34 12.16
C GLN A 496 46.18 16.81 10.70
N PRO A 497 47.31 16.24 10.24
CA PRO A 497 47.35 15.59 8.93
C PRO A 497 46.49 14.33 8.92
N ALA A 498 45.91 13.99 7.76
CA ALA A 498 45.20 12.74 7.55
C ALA A 498 46.09 11.54 7.90
N LEU A 499 45.59 10.62 8.72
CA LEU A 499 46.28 9.36 8.96
C LEU A 499 46.09 8.42 7.77
N PRO A 500 47.12 7.67 7.36
CA PRO A 500 46.95 6.56 6.43
C PRO A 500 45.92 5.56 6.97
N PRO A 501 45.09 4.94 6.10
CA PRO A 501 44.03 4.02 6.53
C PRO A 501 44.49 2.91 7.50
N ALA A 502 45.69 2.37 7.30
CA ALA A 502 46.26 1.35 8.18
C ALA A 502 46.56 1.87 9.60
N GLN A 503 47.00 3.13 9.72
CA GLN A 503 47.27 3.77 11.02
C GLN A 503 45.98 4.16 11.72
N ALA A 504 45.01 4.73 11.00
CA ALA A 504 43.68 5.02 11.55
C ALA A 504 43.00 3.75 12.08
N LEU A 505 43.09 2.63 11.35
CA LEU A 505 42.55 1.35 11.79
C LEU A 505 43.26 0.81 13.03
N ALA A 506 44.58 0.99 13.14
CA ALA A 506 45.33 0.62 14.34
C ALA A 506 44.85 1.42 15.56
N GLU A 507 44.66 2.73 15.42
CA GLU A 507 44.12 3.58 16.51
C GLU A 507 42.71 3.16 16.93
N MET A 508 41.80 2.93 15.98
CA MET A 508 40.44 2.45 16.28
C MET A 508 40.46 1.06 16.95
N THR A 509 41.44 0.22 16.62
CA THR A 509 41.65 -1.09 17.26
C THR A 509 42.17 -0.94 18.69
N ARG A 510 42.98 0.08 19.01
CA ARG A 510 43.38 0.38 20.40
C ARG A 510 42.19 0.81 21.24
N CYS A 511 41.25 1.55 20.66
CA CYS A 511 39.98 1.96 21.26
C CYS A 511 38.86 0.93 21.11
N ARG A 512 39.18 -0.39 21.06
CA ARG A 512 38.21 -1.45 20.76
C ARG A 512 36.96 -1.46 21.65
N GLY A 513 37.09 -1.00 22.90
CA GLY A 513 35.99 -0.91 23.87
C GLY A 513 34.90 0.09 23.48
N TRP A 514 35.16 1.03 22.57
CA TRP A 514 34.17 2.01 22.13
C TRP A 514 33.14 1.44 21.15
N TRP A 515 33.41 0.27 20.58
CA TRP A 515 32.63 -0.29 19.47
C TRP A 515 31.99 -1.62 19.84
N SER A 516 30.73 -1.83 19.44
CA SER A 516 30.13 -3.16 19.44
C SER A 516 30.97 -4.13 18.59
N PRO A 517 31.13 -5.41 18.99
CA PRO A 517 31.79 -6.40 18.16
C PRO A 517 31.17 -6.58 16.78
N ARG A 518 29.85 -6.52 16.70
CA ARG A 518 29.12 -6.67 15.44
C ARG A 518 29.40 -5.48 14.50
N VAL A 519 29.35 -4.25 15.03
CA VAL A 519 29.60 -3.02 14.25
C VAL A 519 31.06 -2.93 13.81
N PHE A 520 32.02 -3.20 14.70
CA PHE A 520 33.44 -3.14 14.36
C PHE A 520 33.83 -4.14 13.25
N ALA A 521 33.28 -5.36 13.29
CA ALA A 521 33.54 -6.38 12.26
C ALA A 521 32.97 -5.97 10.88
N ALA A 522 31.75 -5.40 10.86
CA ALA A 522 31.16 -4.85 9.64
C ALA A 522 32.00 -3.69 9.09
N PHE A 523 32.45 -2.78 9.96
CA PHE A 523 33.28 -1.63 9.61
C PHE A 523 34.58 -2.04 8.89
N VAL A 524 35.34 -2.97 9.48
CA VAL A 524 36.56 -3.50 8.85
C VAL A 524 36.28 -4.07 7.47
N THR A 525 35.14 -4.77 7.31
CA THR A 525 34.74 -5.36 6.02
C THR A 525 34.40 -4.30 4.98
N VAL A 526 33.66 -3.26 5.36
CA VAL A 526 33.23 -2.18 4.46
C VAL A 526 34.43 -1.36 3.98
N ILE A 527 35.28 -0.90 4.90
CA ILE A 527 36.45 -0.07 4.56
C ILE A 527 37.48 -0.86 3.72
N ALA A 528 37.67 -2.15 4.01
CA ALA A 528 38.59 -3.00 3.23
C ALA A 528 38.13 -3.26 1.79
N ARG A 529 36.84 -3.11 1.49
CA ARG A 529 36.29 -3.19 0.12
C ARG A 529 36.48 -1.88 -0.63
N ASP A 530 36.30 -0.76 0.06
CA ASP A 530 36.44 0.58 -0.53
C ASP A 530 37.90 0.88 -0.93
N GLY A 531 38.86 0.46 -0.10
CA GLY A 531 40.30 0.54 -0.39
C GLY A 531 40.78 -0.27 -1.60
N ARG A 532 39.95 -1.15 -2.20
CA ARG A 532 40.26 -1.89 -3.44
C ARG A 532 39.81 -1.15 -4.71
N HIS A 533 38.97 -0.12 -4.59
CA HIS A 533 38.49 0.68 -5.73
C HIS A 533 39.30 1.97 -5.97
N VAL A 534 40.17 2.36 -5.04
CA VAL A 534 41.09 3.50 -5.18
C VAL A 534 42.54 3.01 -5.28
N ALA A 535 42.93 2.51 -6.46
CA ALA A 535 44.34 2.44 -6.83
C ALA A 535 44.81 3.83 -7.35
N PRO A 536 46.07 4.24 -7.16
CA PRO A 536 46.48 5.64 -7.30
C PRO A 536 46.51 6.08 -8.78
N GLY A 537 45.54 6.90 -9.18
CA GLY A 537 45.58 7.70 -10.39
C GLY A 537 46.39 8.98 -10.17
N HIS A 538 47.34 9.23 -11.06
CA HIS A 538 48.35 10.28 -11.02
C HIS A 538 47.88 11.67 -10.59
N THR A 539 48.66 12.28 -9.70
CA THR A 539 48.71 13.72 -9.49
C THR A 539 49.18 14.43 -10.77
N THR A 540 48.35 15.29 -11.36
CA THR A 540 48.80 16.33 -12.27
C THR A 540 48.67 17.67 -11.57
N SER A 541 49.82 18.31 -11.29
CA SER A 541 49.88 19.72 -10.91
C SER A 541 49.68 20.61 -12.15
N PRO A 542 49.15 21.83 -12.00
CA PRO A 542 49.02 22.78 -13.10
C PRO A 542 50.33 23.56 -13.33
N ASP A 543 50.42 24.16 -14.52
CA ASP A 543 51.42 25.10 -15.04
C ASP A 543 52.65 24.55 -15.79
N SER A 544 52.59 24.64 -17.12
CA SER A 544 53.36 25.67 -17.86
C SER A 544 53.06 25.60 -19.36
N ALA A 545 52.84 26.78 -19.94
CA ALA A 545 52.62 27.00 -21.35
C ALA A 545 53.81 26.53 -22.21
N THR A 546 53.51 25.99 -23.41
CA THR A 546 54.26 26.25 -24.66
C THR A 546 53.45 25.73 -25.85
N HIS A 547 53.15 26.64 -26.79
CA HIS A 547 52.73 26.36 -28.16
C HIS A 547 53.88 25.67 -28.93
N PRO A 548 53.60 24.85 -29.97
CA PRO A 548 53.48 25.41 -31.32
C PRO A 548 52.41 24.76 -32.21
N ALA A 549 52.34 25.27 -33.44
CA ALA A 549 51.27 25.27 -34.43
C ALA A 549 51.22 24.05 -35.40
N GLY A 550 50.15 24.03 -36.21
CA GLY A 550 49.93 23.20 -37.42
C GLY A 550 49.10 21.94 -37.13
N ASP A 551 48.08 21.55 -37.88
CA ASP A 551 47.72 21.84 -39.26
C ASP A 551 46.23 21.45 -39.50
N GLU A 552 45.70 21.94 -40.61
CA GLU A 552 44.31 22.03 -41.07
C GLU A 552 43.53 20.71 -41.22
N GLY A 553 42.18 20.81 -41.25
CA GLY A 553 41.39 19.89 -42.09
C GLY A 553 39.98 19.49 -41.63
N GLN A 554 38.99 20.27 -42.09
CA GLN A 554 37.66 19.82 -42.57
C GLN A 554 36.47 19.67 -41.59
N ALA A 555 35.55 20.64 -41.79
CA ALA A 555 34.11 20.48 -42.09
C ALA A 555 33.10 20.07 -40.99
N ARG A 556 32.36 21.10 -40.54
CA ARG A 556 30.99 21.13 -39.96
C ARG A 556 29.92 20.71 -41.02
N PRO A 557 28.59 20.52 -40.74
CA PRO A 557 27.79 21.27 -39.75
C PRO A 557 26.55 20.49 -39.14
N PRO A 558 25.43 21.10 -38.66
CA PRO A 558 24.92 20.89 -37.28
C PRO A 558 23.44 20.43 -37.18
N VAL A 559 22.98 19.97 -36.00
CA VAL A 559 21.53 19.85 -35.69
C VAL A 559 21.31 20.20 -34.21
N ARG A 560 20.96 21.46 -33.89
CA ARG A 560 19.61 22.02 -33.59
C ARG A 560 18.95 21.52 -32.30
N HIS A 561 18.86 22.44 -31.33
CA HIS A 561 17.90 22.48 -30.23
C HIS A 561 16.47 22.78 -30.72
N ALA A 562 15.47 22.15 -30.09
CA ALA A 562 14.09 22.63 -29.83
C ALA A 562 13.53 21.68 -28.74
N ARG A 563 13.17 22.10 -27.51
CA ARG A 563 11.95 22.83 -27.08
C ARG A 563 10.65 22.32 -27.72
N SER A 564 9.93 21.51 -26.94
CA SER A 564 8.48 21.55 -26.70
C SER A 564 8.21 20.76 -25.44
#